data_AF-A0A9X4ASW5-F1
#
_entry.id   AF-A0A9X4ASW5-F1
#
_cell.length_a   1.000
_cell.length_b   1.000
_cell.length_c   1.000
_cell.angle_alpha   90.00
_cell.angle_beta   90.00
_cell.angle_gamma   90.00
#
_symmetry.space_group_name_H-M   'P 1'
#
loop_
_entity.id
_entity.type
_entity.pdbx_description
1 polymer ?
#
loop_
_entity_poly.entity_id
_entity_poly.type
_entity_poly.pdbx_seq_one_letter_code
_entity_poly.pdbx_strand_id
1 'polypeptide(L)' 'MSDVGSARRAKEQLKNDIGAEPFCAGVGVEREDGIGFVVRVSVRPGTLAEAKARVPARVGDVVVKLVETD' A
#
# COMPACT_ATOMS: atom_id res chain seq x y z
N MET A 1 -5.93 15.83 -5.28
CA MET A 1 -6.67 14.60 -5.67
C MET A 1 -5.73 13.78 -6.52
N SER A 2 -5.31 12.60 -6.07
CA SER A 2 -4.24 11.82 -6.73
C SER A 2 -4.76 11.15 -7.99
N ASP A 3 -4.00 11.24 -9.08
CA ASP A 3 -4.32 10.59 -10.35
C ASP A 3 -3.83 9.13 -10.38
N VAL A 4 -4.37 8.35 -11.34
CA VAL A 4 -4.05 6.92 -11.49
C VAL A 4 -2.58 6.66 -11.81
N GLY A 5 -1.91 7.58 -12.51
CA GLY A 5 -0.49 7.46 -12.85
C GLY A 5 0.39 7.58 -11.60
N SER A 6 0.10 8.57 -10.76
CA SER A 6 0.75 8.75 -9.46
C SER A 6 0.54 7.54 -8.55
N ALA A 7 -0.67 7.00 -8.48
CA ALA A 7 -0.96 5.81 -7.69
C ALA A 7 -0.24 4.55 -8.20
N ARG A 8 -0.13 4.37 -9.52
CA ARG A 8 0.64 3.27 -10.10
C ARG A 8 2.13 3.37 -9.79
N ARG A 9 2.71 4.57 -9.87
CA ARG A 9 4.12 4.79 -9.48
C ARG A 9 4.34 4.49 -8.00
N ALA A 10 3.47 4.98 -7.12
CA ALA A 10 3.52 4.70 -5.69
C ALA A 10 3.43 3.20 -5.39
N LYS A 11 2.54 2.48 -6.09
CA LYS A 11 2.41 1.02 -6.00
C LYS A 11 3.69 0.30 -6.42
N GLU A 12 4.31 0.66 -7.56
CA GLU A 12 5.56 0.02 -8.00
C GLU A 12 6.72 0.33 -7.05
N GLN A 13 6.79 1.56 -6.51
CA GLN A 13 7.78 1.91 -5.49
C GLN A 13 7.62 1.04 -4.23
N LEU A 14 6.40 0.98 -3.67
CA LEU A 14 6.12 0.13 -2.50
C LEU A 14 6.40 -1.34 -2.79
N LYS A 15 6.02 -1.84 -3.97
CA LYS A 15 6.31 -3.21 -4.36
C LYS A 15 7.82 -3.50 -4.38
N ASN A 16 8.65 -2.54 -4.79
CA ASN A 16 10.10 -2.70 -4.76
C ASN A 16 10.66 -2.64 -3.34
N ASP A 17 10.10 -1.77 -2.49
CA ASP A 17 10.60 -1.55 -1.13
C ASP A 17 10.20 -2.69 -0.17
N ILE A 18 8.96 -3.19 -0.26
CA ILE A 18 8.38 -4.17 0.68
C ILE A 18 7.96 -5.49 0.03
N GLY A 19 8.03 -5.64 -1.29
CA GLY A 19 7.53 -6.84 -1.96
C GLY A 19 8.29 -8.12 -1.63
N ALA A 20 9.53 -8.00 -1.15
CA ALA A 20 10.34 -9.12 -0.66
C ALA A 20 10.16 -9.38 0.86
N GLU A 21 9.44 -8.53 1.57
CA GLU A 21 9.25 -8.66 3.01
C GLU A 21 8.29 -9.82 3.34
N PRO A 22 8.54 -10.58 4.42
CA PRO A 22 7.74 -11.76 4.77
C PRO A 22 6.29 -11.41 5.13
N PHE A 23 6.04 -10.18 5.61
CA PHE A 23 4.70 -9.69 5.92
C PHE A 23 3.90 -9.33 4.67
N CYS A 24 4.54 -9.05 3.52
CA CYS A 24 3.85 -8.57 2.33
C CYS A 24 3.16 -9.73 1.60
N ALA A 25 1.83 -9.67 1.51
CA ALA A 25 1.01 -10.58 0.70
C ALA A 25 0.71 -10.01 -0.70
N GLY A 26 0.71 -8.68 -0.86
CA GLY A 26 0.54 -8.05 -2.17
C GLY A 26 0.40 -6.53 -2.10
N VAL A 27 0.59 -5.86 -3.24
CA VAL A 27 0.44 -4.40 -3.38
C VAL A 27 -0.42 -4.09 -4.61
N GLY A 28 -1.53 -3.38 -4.40
CA GLY A 28 -2.52 -3.04 -5.42
C GLY A 28 -2.90 -1.56 -5.38
N VAL A 29 -3.59 -1.11 -6.43
CA VAL A 29 -4.18 0.23 -6.48
C VAL A 29 -5.70 0.07 -6.49
N GLU A 30 -6.36 0.84 -5.64
CA GLU A 30 -7.83 0.87 -5.55
C GLU A 30 -8.31 2.32 -5.67
N ARG A 31 -9.55 2.49 -6.14
CA ARG A 31 -10.21 3.80 -6.14
C ARG A 31 -11.12 3.86 -4.92
N GLU A 32 -10.98 4.91 -4.13
CA GLU A 32 -11.78 5.15 -2.94
C GLU A 32 -12.55 6.46 -3.06
N ASP A 33 -13.87 6.38 -2.83
CA ASP A 33 -14.76 7.51 -2.89
C ASP A 33 -14.39 8.58 -1.85
N GLY A 34 -14.29 9.84 -2.30
CA GLY A 34 -13.88 10.97 -1.46
C GLY A 34 -12.38 11.15 -1.26
N ILE A 35 -11.54 10.19 -1.65
CA ILE A 35 -10.06 10.30 -1.55
C ILE A 35 -9.40 10.33 -2.93
N GLY A 36 -9.87 9.49 -3.86
CA GLY A 36 -9.23 9.26 -5.17
C GLY A 36 -8.54 7.90 -5.23
N PHE A 37 -7.40 7.81 -5.90
CA PHE A 37 -6.64 6.56 -5.98
C PHE A 37 -5.76 6.35 -4.74
N VAL A 38 -5.82 5.16 -4.17
CA VAL A 38 -5.05 4.73 -2.99
C VAL A 38 -4.26 3.46 -3.33
N VAL A 39 -3.16 3.23 -2.61
CA VAL A 39 -2.40 1.97 -2.70
C VAL A 39 -2.81 1.08 -1.53
N ARG A 40 -3.32 -0.11 -1.82
CA ARG A 40 -3.59 -1.14 -0.83
C ARG A 40 -2.41 -2.09 -0.74
N VAL A 41 -1.89 -2.25 0.47
CA VAL A 41 -0.89 -3.26 0.82
C VAL A 41 -1.59 -4.34 1.61
N SER A 42 -1.72 -5.51 1.01
CA SER A 42 -2.20 -6.72 1.66
C SER A 42 -1.05 -7.31 2.49
N VAL A 43 -1.29 -7.56 3.77
CA VAL A 43 -0.30 -8.13 4.69
C VAL A 43 -0.80 -9.46 5.23
N ARG A 44 0.14 -10.38 5.52
CA ARG A 44 -0.19 -11.71 6.04
C ARG A 44 -0.75 -11.62 7.46
N PRO A 45 -1.60 -12.59 7.88
CA PRO A 45 -2.14 -12.62 9.24
C PRO A 45 -1.04 -12.55 10.31
N GLY A 46 -1.24 -11.73 11.34
CA GLY A 46 -0.33 -11.61 12.47
C GLY A 46 0.91 -10.74 12.22
N THR A 47 1.04 -10.16 11.01
CA THR A 47 2.20 -9.33 10.62
C THR A 47 1.88 -7.83 10.51
N LEU A 48 0.65 -7.43 10.86
CA LEU A 48 0.18 -6.04 10.73
C LEU A 48 1.03 -5.04 11.52
N ALA A 49 1.53 -5.41 12.70
CA ALA A 49 2.38 -4.54 13.51
C ALA A 49 3.73 -4.25 12.84
N GLU A 50 4.37 -5.28 12.27
CA GLU A 50 5.63 -5.15 11.52
C GLU A 50 5.43 -4.30 10.27
N ALA A 51 4.34 -4.53 9.54
CA ALA A 51 3.98 -3.76 8.36
C ALA A 51 3.76 -2.28 8.71
N LYS A 52 3.07 -1.96 9.81
CA LYS A 52 2.87 -0.56 10.27
C LYS A 52 4.18 0.16 10.60
N ALA A 53 5.22 -0.57 11.03
CA ALA A 53 6.53 0.02 11.33
C ALA A 53 7.34 0.30 10.06
N ARG A 54 7.09 -0.42 8.96
CA ARG A 54 7.89 -0.37 7.73
C ARG A 54 7.21 0.39 6.59
N VAL A 55 5.88 0.32 6.51
CA VAL A 55 5.09 0.90 5.41
C VAL A 55 4.63 2.32 5.76
N PRO A 56 5.00 3.34 4.98
CA PRO A 56 4.53 4.70 5.23
C PRO A 56 3.02 4.81 4.94
N ALA A 57 2.33 5.67 5.68
CA ALA A 57 0.90 5.93 5.46
C ALA A 57 0.60 6.67 4.13
N ARG A 58 1.62 7.25 3.50
CA ARG A 58 1.55 7.94 2.21
C ARG A 58 2.84 7.77 1.41
N VAL A 59 2.72 7.76 0.08
CA VAL A 59 3.84 7.90 -0.86
C VAL A 59 3.54 9.07 -1.78
N GLY A 60 4.27 10.17 -1.60
CA GLY A 60 3.89 11.47 -2.18
C GLY A 60 2.49 11.88 -1.71
N ASP A 61 1.60 12.19 -2.64
CA ASP A 61 0.19 12.54 -2.36
C ASP A 61 -0.74 11.32 -2.31
N VAL A 62 -0.23 10.10 -2.51
CA VAL A 62 -1.05 8.88 -2.57
C VAL A 62 -1.16 8.26 -1.17
N VAL A 63 -2.39 7.98 -0.74
CA VAL A 63 -2.67 7.31 0.54
C VAL A 63 -2.36 5.83 0.41
N VAL A 64 -1.70 5.27 1.44
CA VAL A 64 -1.39 3.84 1.54
C VAL A 64 -2.22 3.24 2.65
N LYS A 65 -2.90 2.12 2.35
CA LYS A 65 -3.72 1.38 3.30
C LYS A 65 -3.15 -0.01 3.50
N LEU A 66 -2.87 -0.36 4.75
CA LEU A 66 -2.54 -1.72 5.14
C LEU A 66 -3.85 -2.49 5.39
N VAL A 67 -3.96 -3.68 4.79
CA VAL A 67 -5.11 -4.57 4.97
C VAL A 67 -4.57 -5.96 5.29
N GLU A 68 -4.94 -6.49 6.43
CA GLU A 68 -4.61 -7.88 6.78
C GLU A 68 -5.48 -8.83 5.96
N THR A 69 -4.86 -9.84 5.35
CA THR A 69 -5.57 -10.92 4.67
C THR A 69 -6.06 -11.93 5.71
N ASP A 70 -7.25 -12.50 5.50
CA ASP A 70 -7.79 -13.60 6.31
C ASP A 70 -6.93 -14.87 6.17
#